data_AF-A0A959TI83-F1
#
_entry.id   AF-A0A959TI83-F1
#
_cell.length_a   1.000
_cell.length_b   1.000
_cell.length_c   1.000
_cell.angle_alpha   90.00
_cell.angle_beta   90.00
_cell.angle_gamma   90.00
#
_symmetry.space_group_name_H-M   'P 1'
#
loop_
_entity.id
_entity.type
_entity.pdbx_description
1 polymer ?
#
loop_
_entity_poly.entity_id
_entity_poly.type
_entity_poly.pdbx_seq_one_letter_code
_entity_poly.pdbx_strand_id
1 'polypeptide(L)'
;MDARADRMRRFLPFLLLVLAAHEMQAQSEDDALRFAFQLPGGTARSGALAGAFGAVGADPGCIGLNPGGLGLYTRTEVSLTPSLEVNTTTSDHYGQGATGTADRFFLNNFALVLSTPTERGSEWRYNTFGLVYDRNASHYWRREADAAPVNTSLLDYFADEAGGTFSGDLYSIFPFTAGLAWDTYGIDPADPTDSLGTSYIPSFPSGSDVRQEHTIESEGATKTTSFFYAANYADKLFIGASLGIVGIRYDRTTVHRETTLDQGLDLATFTYREDLSTRGTGVDLKLGAVVQAGSSAR
;
A
#
# COMPACT_ATOMS: atom_id res chain seq x y z
N MET A 1 -48.92 18.49 -8.37
CA MET A 1 -47.66 18.97 -7.76
C MET A 1 -46.51 17.96 -7.89
N ASP A 2 -46.65 16.91 -8.72
CA ASP A 2 -45.69 15.78 -8.73
C ASP A 2 -44.55 15.84 -9.75
N ALA A 3 -44.66 16.65 -10.80
CA ALA A 3 -43.63 16.71 -11.86
C ALA A 3 -42.34 17.44 -11.47
N ARG A 4 -42.33 18.17 -10.34
CA ARG A 4 -41.12 18.78 -9.76
C ARG A 4 -40.36 17.83 -8.83
N ALA A 5 -41.08 16.99 -8.08
CA ALA A 5 -40.47 16.01 -7.16
C ALA A 5 -39.73 14.90 -7.92
N ASP A 6 -40.27 14.44 -9.06
CA ASP A 6 -39.61 13.41 -9.88
C ASP A 6 -38.36 13.92 -10.59
N ARG A 7 -38.32 15.21 -10.96
CA ARG A 7 -37.10 15.83 -11.51
C ARG A 7 -35.99 15.93 -10.45
N MET A 8 -36.33 16.32 -9.23
CA MET A 8 -35.35 16.49 -8.14
C MET A 8 -34.73 15.15 -7.70
N ARG A 9 -35.48 14.04 -7.75
CA ARG A 9 -34.99 12.68 -7.47
C ARG A 9 -33.97 12.16 -8.48
N ARG A 10 -34.04 12.60 -9.74
CA ARG A 10 -33.08 12.19 -10.79
C ARG A 10 -31.75 12.95 -10.70
N PHE A 11 -31.77 14.17 -10.17
CA PHE A 11 -30.56 14.97 -9.95
C PHE A 11 -29.89 14.69 -8.60
N LEU A 12 -30.61 14.14 -7.63
CA LEU A 12 -30.09 13.80 -6.30
C LEU A 12 -28.86 12.85 -6.33
N PRO A 13 -28.82 11.76 -7.12
CA PRO A 13 -27.62 10.91 -7.18
C PRO A 13 -26.44 11.61 -7.86
N PHE A 14 -26.70 12.51 -8.82
CA PHE A 14 -25.65 13.29 -9.48
C PHE A 14 -25.08 14.37 -8.54
N LEU A 15 -25.94 15.00 -7.73
CA LEU A 15 -25.56 15.99 -6.73
C LEU A 15 -24.77 15.35 -5.58
N LEU A 16 -25.11 14.12 -5.16
CA LEU A 16 -24.35 13.33 -4.19
C LEU A 16 -22.96 12.94 -4.71
N LEU A 17 -22.84 12.63 -6.01
CA LEU A 17 -21.56 12.36 -6.67
C LEU A 17 -20.66 13.61 -6.75
N VAL A 18 -21.25 14.78 -7.00
CA VAL A 18 -20.52 16.06 -7.05
C VAL A 18 -20.13 16.55 -5.64
N LEU A 19 -20.96 16.30 -4.62
CA LEU A 19 -20.62 16.60 -3.22
C LEU A 19 -19.56 15.64 -2.64
N ALA A 20 -19.38 14.45 -3.22
CA ALA A 20 -18.31 13.52 -2.87
C ALA A 20 -16.94 13.94 -3.46
N ALA A 21 -16.91 14.88 -4.41
CA ALA A 21 -15.69 15.53 -4.86
C ALA A 21 -15.33 16.66 -3.88
N HIS A 22 -14.84 16.30 -2.70
CA HIS A 22 -14.12 17.24 -1.83
C HIS A 22 -12.61 17.01 -1.96
N GLU A 23 -11.88 18.08 -1.71
CA GLU A 23 -10.47 18.27 -2.02
C GLU A 23 -9.61 17.07 -1.64
N MET A 24 -9.17 16.31 -2.64
CA MET A 24 -8.06 15.37 -2.49
C MET A 24 -6.77 16.17 -2.57
N GLN A 25 -6.30 16.66 -1.43
CA GLN A 25 -4.94 17.17 -1.31
C GLN A 25 -4.04 16.07 -0.74
N ALA A 26 -2.86 15.96 -1.36
CA ALA A 26 -1.71 15.10 -1.06
C ALA A 26 -1.89 13.58 -1.28
N GLN A 27 -1.87 13.15 -2.55
CA GLN A 27 -1.31 11.84 -2.89
C GLN A 27 -0.09 12.09 -3.76
N SER A 28 1.08 11.60 -3.33
CA SER A 28 2.26 11.58 -4.19
C SER A 28 2.02 10.62 -5.36
N GLU A 29 2.66 10.83 -6.52
CA GLU A 29 2.57 9.85 -7.60
C GLU A 29 3.02 8.44 -7.17
N ASP A 30 3.94 8.37 -6.21
CA ASP A 30 4.44 7.12 -5.63
C ASP A 30 3.35 6.38 -4.84
N ASP A 31 2.54 7.10 -4.06
CA ASP A 31 1.42 6.51 -3.33
C ASP A 31 0.30 6.06 -4.28
N ALA A 32 0.00 6.87 -5.30
CA ALA A 32 -0.98 6.52 -6.33
C ALA A 32 -0.56 5.25 -7.08
N LEU A 33 0.72 5.16 -7.48
CA LEU A 33 1.28 3.99 -8.15
C LEU A 33 1.27 2.75 -7.25
N ARG A 34 1.69 2.91 -5.99
CA ARG A 34 1.78 1.82 -5.00
C ARG A 34 0.42 1.16 -4.75
N PHE A 35 -0.66 1.94 -4.69
CA PHE A 35 -2.00 1.40 -4.45
C PHE A 35 -2.74 1.00 -5.74
N ALA A 36 -2.32 1.51 -6.90
CA ALA A 36 -2.83 1.10 -8.21
C ALA A 36 -2.35 -0.30 -8.62
N PHE A 37 -1.10 -0.64 -8.33
CA PHE A 37 -0.57 -1.97 -8.62
C PHE A 37 -0.98 -2.98 -7.54
N GLN A 38 -2.03 -3.73 -7.84
CA GLN A 38 -2.46 -4.88 -7.04
C GLN A 38 -2.15 -6.16 -7.81
N LEU A 39 -1.41 -7.07 -7.19
CA LEU A 39 -1.32 -8.43 -7.71
C LEU A 39 -2.60 -9.16 -7.30
N PRO A 40 -3.17 -10.03 -8.15
CA PRO A 40 -4.20 -10.95 -7.67
C PRO A 40 -3.55 -11.84 -6.60
N GLY A 41 -3.89 -11.59 -5.33
CA GLY A 41 -3.73 -12.60 -4.29
C GLY A 41 -4.55 -13.84 -4.69
N GLY A 42 -4.19 -15.00 -4.15
CA GLY A 42 -4.92 -16.21 -4.47
C GLY A 42 -4.34 -17.47 -3.87
N THR A 43 -4.93 -18.60 -4.25
CA THR A 43 -4.49 -19.92 -3.80
C THR A 43 -3.12 -20.27 -4.34
N ALA A 44 -2.44 -21.25 -3.72
CA ALA A 44 -1.22 -21.85 -4.28
C ALA A 44 -1.42 -22.34 -5.73
N ARG A 45 -2.62 -22.83 -6.06
CA ARG A 45 -2.98 -23.27 -7.41
C ARG A 45 -3.01 -22.08 -8.39
N SER A 46 -3.64 -20.97 -8.00
CA SER A 46 -3.67 -19.75 -8.80
C SER A 46 -2.28 -19.14 -9.00
N GLY A 47 -1.45 -19.13 -7.95
CA GLY A 47 -0.06 -18.65 -8.02
C GLY A 47 0.83 -19.53 -8.90
N ALA A 48 0.69 -20.86 -8.84
CA ALA A 48 1.46 -21.80 -9.65
C ALA A 48 1.20 -21.65 -11.16
N LEU A 49 0.03 -21.13 -11.54
CA LEU A 49 -0.29 -20.80 -12.93
C LEU A 49 -0.12 -19.31 -13.23
N ALA A 50 0.65 -18.56 -12.43
CA ALA A 50 0.89 -17.13 -12.61
C ALA A 50 -0.40 -16.28 -12.71
N GLY A 51 -1.44 -16.66 -11.96
CA GLY A 51 -2.74 -15.99 -12.02
C GLY A 51 -3.59 -16.35 -13.24
N ALA A 52 -3.20 -17.36 -14.03
CA ALA A 52 -3.92 -17.76 -15.24
C ALA A 52 -5.25 -18.50 -14.99
N PHE A 53 -5.68 -18.66 -13.73
CA PHE A 53 -7.06 -19.07 -13.44
C PHE A 53 -8.02 -17.92 -13.74
N GLY A 54 -8.34 -17.75 -15.01
CA GLY A 54 -9.47 -16.95 -15.47
C GLY A 54 -10.80 -17.67 -15.22
N ALA A 55 -11.80 -17.33 -16.02
CA ALA A 55 -13.18 -17.84 -15.96
C ALA A 55 -13.36 -19.38 -16.04
N VAL A 56 -12.29 -20.17 -16.18
CA VAL A 56 -12.33 -21.60 -16.49
C VAL A 56 -11.51 -22.38 -15.46
N GLY A 57 -12.12 -22.64 -14.31
CA GLY A 57 -11.57 -23.46 -13.24
C GLY A 57 -12.20 -23.09 -11.90
N ALA A 58 -12.74 -24.08 -11.19
CA ALA A 58 -13.24 -23.90 -9.83
C ALA A 58 -12.04 -23.68 -8.88
N ASP A 59 -11.64 -22.42 -8.72
CA ASP A 59 -10.62 -21.97 -7.78
C ASP A 59 -11.10 -20.68 -7.08
N PRO A 60 -10.89 -20.49 -5.77
CA PRO A 60 -11.33 -19.30 -5.06
C PRO A 60 -10.69 -18.01 -5.60
N GLY A 61 -9.48 -18.09 -6.16
CA GLY A 61 -8.78 -16.96 -6.75
C GLY A 61 -9.47 -16.37 -7.99
N CYS A 62 -10.40 -17.11 -8.63
CA CYS A 62 -11.17 -16.57 -9.76
C CYS A 62 -12.12 -15.44 -9.33
N ILE A 63 -12.40 -15.28 -8.02
CA ILE A 63 -13.23 -14.18 -7.50
C ILE A 63 -12.68 -12.80 -7.85
N GLY A 64 -11.36 -12.65 -7.93
CA GLY A 64 -10.70 -11.40 -8.31
C GLY A 64 -10.82 -11.08 -9.81
N LEU A 65 -11.08 -12.08 -10.66
CA LEU A 65 -11.09 -11.96 -12.11
C LEU A 65 -12.50 -12.04 -12.70
N ASN A 66 -13.24 -13.12 -12.41
CA ASN A 66 -14.62 -13.33 -12.85
C ASN A 66 -15.37 -14.23 -11.85
N PRO A 67 -16.26 -13.68 -10.99
CA PRO A 67 -16.98 -14.47 -9.99
C PRO A 67 -17.96 -15.50 -10.60
N GLY A 68 -18.27 -15.42 -11.90
CA GLY A 68 -19.02 -16.47 -12.60
C GLY A 68 -18.30 -17.82 -12.62
N GLY A 69 -16.96 -17.83 -12.55
CA GLY A 69 -16.17 -19.06 -12.44
C GLY A 69 -16.48 -19.86 -11.17
N LEU A 70 -16.97 -19.20 -10.10
CA LEU A 70 -17.37 -19.87 -8.87
C LEU A 70 -18.62 -20.76 -9.05
N GLY A 71 -19.39 -20.56 -10.13
CA GLY A 71 -20.50 -21.45 -10.47
C GLY A 71 -20.05 -22.85 -10.88
N LEU A 72 -18.77 -23.06 -11.21
CA LEU A 72 -18.21 -24.39 -11.53
C LEU A 72 -18.06 -25.28 -10.28
N TYR A 73 -18.18 -24.73 -9.08
CA TYR A 73 -18.09 -25.50 -7.84
C TYR A 73 -19.30 -26.43 -7.66
N THR A 74 -19.04 -27.73 -7.66
CA THR A 74 -20.04 -28.77 -7.39
C THR A 74 -19.96 -29.32 -5.97
N ARG A 75 -18.98 -28.85 -5.18
CA ARG A 75 -18.68 -29.34 -3.83
C ARG A 75 -18.31 -28.19 -2.91
N THR A 76 -18.53 -28.39 -1.63
CA THR A 76 -18.02 -27.52 -0.57
C THR A 76 -16.50 -27.71 -0.41
N GLU A 77 -15.76 -26.61 -0.30
CA GLU A 77 -14.31 -26.59 -0.14
C GLU A 77 -13.90 -25.58 0.93
N VAL A 78 -12.89 -25.93 1.72
CA VAL A 78 -12.14 -25.00 2.56
C VAL A 78 -10.71 -25.00 2.07
N SER A 79 -10.17 -23.82 1.79
CA SER A 79 -8.81 -23.65 1.28
C SER A 79 -8.03 -22.66 2.13
N LEU A 80 -6.77 -22.97 2.38
CA LEU A 80 -5.84 -22.17 3.17
C LEU A 80 -4.50 -22.15 2.46
N THR A 81 -3.97 -20.95 2.19
CA THR A 81 -2.66 -20.78 1.54
C THR A 81 -1.73 -19.99 2.46
N PRO A 82 -1.00 -20.66 3.36
CA PRO A 82 0.10 -20.04 4.09
C PRO A 82 1.24 -19.68 3.14
N SER A 83 2.00 -18.65 3.46
CA SER A 83 3.09 -18.16 2.60
C SER A 83 4.23 -17.57 3.43
N LEU A 84 5.43 -17.76 2.91
CA LEU A 84 6.66 -17.14 3.38
C LEU A 84 7.08 -16.13 2.32
N GLU A 85 7.24 -14.87 2.72
CA GLU A 85 7.77 -13.80 1.88
C GLU A 85 9.17 -13.47 2.36
N VAL A 86 10.11 -13.38 1.42
CA VAL A 86 11.50 -12.98 1.66
C VAL A 86 11.85 -11.94 0.62
N ASN A 87 12.06 -10.71 1.06
CA ASN A 87 12.37 -9.58 0.20
C ASN A 87 13.78 -9.09 0.51
N THR A 88 14.68 -9.21 -0.47
CA THR A 88 16.04 -8.72 -0.38
C THR A 88 16.20 -7.51 -1.30
N THR A 89 16.69 -6.41 -0.75
CA THR A 89 17.00 -5.20 -1.50
C THR A 89 18.49 -4.92 -1.42
N THR A 90 19.12 -4.74 -2.58
CA THR A 90 20.49 -4.24 -2.70
C THR A 90 20.45 -2.76 -3.04
N SER A 91 21.30 -1.99 -2.41
CA SER A 91 21.43 -0.55 -2.58
C SER A 91 22.90 -0.18 -2.70
N ASP A 92 23.15 0.96 -3.32
CA ASP A 92 24.47 1.58 -3.40
C ASP A 92 24.35 3.02 -2.91
N HIS A 93 25.26 3.41 -2.04
CA HIS A 93 25.38 4.78 -1.55
C HIS A 93 26.85 5.18 -1.59
N TYR A 94 27.20 6.16 -2.43
CA TYR A 94 28.60 6.55 -2.68
C TYR A 94 29.53 5.36 -3.04
N GLY A 95 29.05 4.39 -3.81
CA GLY A 95 29.84 3.21 -4.21
C GLY A 95 29.98 2.14 -3.11
N GLN A 96 29.29 2.33 -1.97
CA GLN A 96 29.21 1.35 -0.89
C GLN A 96 27.88 0.60 -1.00
N GLY A 97 27.99 -0.72 -1.17
CA GLY A 97 26.82 -1.59 -1.27
C GLY A 97 26.26 -1.94 0.10
N ALA A 98 24.93 -1.87 0.25
CA ALA A 98 24.21 -2.42 1.40
C ALA A 98 23.15 -3.43 0.93
N THR A 99 22.81 -4.38 1.80
CA THR A 99 21.80 -5.40 1.51
C THR A 99 20.86 -5.55 2.70
N GLY A 100 19.63 -5.07 2.53
CA GLY A 100 18.54 -5.28 3.47
C GLY A 100 17.76 -6.53 3.12
N THR A 101 17.45 -7.38 4.10
CA THR A 101 16.53 -8.52 3.93
C THR A 101 15.41 -8.43 4.95
N ALA A 102 14.18 -8.64 4.49
CA ALA A 102 13.00 -8.72 5.33
C ALA A 102 12.23 -10.00 5.00
N ASP A 103 12.00 -10.84 6.00
CA ASP A 103 11.23 -12.08 5.88
C ASP A 103 10.02 -12.09 6.81
N ARG A 104 8.92 -12.71 6.38
CA ARG A 104 7.75 -12.91 7.23
C ARG A 104 6.90 -14.09 6.78
N PHE A 105 6.23 -14.69 7.75
CA PHE A 105 5.15 -15.63 7.51
C PHE A 105 3.80 -14.90 7.47
N PHE A 106 2.92 -15.29 6.57
CA PHE A 106 1.56 -14.76 6.49
C PHE A 106 0.60 -15.73 5.83
N LEU A 107 -0.69 -15.40 5.91
CA LEU A 107 -1.73 -16.09 5.16
C LEU A 107 -2.05 -15.31 3.89
N ASN A 108 -1.77 -15.90 2.73
CA ASN A 108 -1.99 -15.27 1.43
C ASN A 108 -3.46 -15.34 1.02
N ASN A 109 -4.08 -16.50 1.19
CA ASN A 109 -5.47 -16.74 0.85
C ASN A 109 -6.15 -17.65 1.88
N PHE A 110 -7.42 -17.36 2.13
CA PHE A 110 -8.35 -18.27 2.79
C PHE A 110 -9.67 -18.26 2.02
N ALA A 111 -10.27 -19.43 1.81
CA ALA A 111 -11.57 -19.53 1.18
C ALA A 111 -12.45 -20.54 1.88
N LEU A 112 -13.71 -20.16 2.06
CA LEU A 112 -14.82 -21.06 2.39
C LEU A 112 -15.79 -21.00 1.22
N VAL A 113 -15.92 -22.11 0.51
CA VAL A 113 -16.84 -22.26 -0.62
C VAL A 113 -17.89 -23.29 -0.23
N LEU A 114 -19.14 -22.87 -0.15
CA LEU A 114 -20.27 -23.74 0.16
C LEU A 114 -21.06 -23.96 -1.12
N SER A 115 -21.19 -25.21 -1.57
CA SER A 115 -21.96 -25.54 -2.78
C SER A 115 -23.09 -26.51 -2.44
N THR A 116 -24.31 -26.14 -2.84
CA THR A 116 -25.53 -26.93 -2.62
C THR A 116 -26.17 -27.30 -3.96
N PRO A 117 -26.43 -28.59 -4.23
CA PRO A 117 -27.17 -28.98 -5.41
C PRO A 117 -28.63 -28.53 -5.31
N THR A 118 -29.24 -28.23 -6.46
CA THR A 118 -30.68 -27.90 -6.53
C THR A 118 -31.51 -29.18 -6.73
N GLU A 119 -32.83 -29.06 -6.60
CA GLU A 119 -33.77 -30.16 -6.79
C GLU A 119 -33.60 -30.91 -8.11
N ARG A 120 -33.87 -32.22 -8.06
CA ARG A 120 -33.77 -33.11 -9.21
C ARG A 120 -34.78 -32.68 -10.27
N GLY A 121 -34.29 -32.22 -11.42
CA GLY A 121 -35.10 -31.73 -12.55
C GLY A 121 -35.02 -30.22 -12.76
N SER A 122 -34.44 -29.46 -11.82
CA SER A 122 -34.14 -28.05 -12.02
C SER A 122 -33.08 -27.84 -13.10
N GLU A 123 -33.23 -26.77 -13.88
CA GLU A 123 -32.17 -26.31 -14.78
C GLU A 123 -31.00 -25.71 -13.98
N TRP A 124 -31.26 -25.14 -12.79
CA TRP A 124 -30.20 -24.80 -11.85
C TRP A 124 -29.60 -26.07 -11.30
N ARG A 125 -28.28 -26.21 -11.43
CA ARG A 125 -27.54 -27.39 -10.98
C ARG A 125 -27.00 -27.18 -9.57
N TYR A 126 -26.30 -26.07 -9.36
CA TYR A 126 -25.64 -25.73 -8.11
C TYR A 126 -25.84 -24.26 -7.78
N ASN A 127 -26.01 -23.99 -6.49
CA ASN A 127 -25.87 -22.67 -5.90
C ASN A 127 -24.62 -22.70 -5.02
N THR A 128 -23.74 -21.72 -5.20
CA THR A 128 -22.47 -21.63 -4.51
C THR A 128 -22.37 -20.27 -3.85
N PHE A 129 -22.00 -20.24 -2.58
CA PHE A 129 -21.79 -19.00 -1.85
C PHE A 129 -20.67 -19.19 -0.84
N GLY A 130 -20.14 -18.09 -0.33
CA GLY A 130 -19.06 -18.17 0.63
C GLY A 130 -18.31 -16.88 0.79
N LEU A 131 -17.09 -17.03 1.28
CA LEU A 131 -16.18 -15.92 1.50
C LEU A 131 -14.76 -16.29 1.05
N VAL A 132 -14.05 -15.31 0.53
CA VAL A 132 -12.64 -15.40 0.17
C VAL A 132 -11.91 -14.22 0.78
N TYR A 133 -10.86 -14.50 1.53
CA TYR A 133 -9.89 -13.53 1.98
C TYR A 133 -8.65 -13.66 1.10
N ASP A 134 -8.21 -12.54 0.53
CA ASP A 134 -7.01 -12.44 -0.29
C ASP A 134 -6.10 -11.32 0.23
N ARG A 135 -4.80 -11.59 0.22
CA ARG A 135 -3.76 -10.57 0.32
C ARG A 135 -3.35 -10.15 -1.08
N ASN A 136 -3.84 -9.00 -1.55
CA ASN A 136 -3.62 -8.50 -2.92
C ASN A 136 -2.29 -7.78 -3.11
N ALA A 137 -1.75 -7.17 -2.06
CA ALA A 137 -0.45 -6.52 -2.14
C ALA A 137 0.32 -6.66 -0.83
N SER A 138 1.62 -6.86 -0.96
CA SER A 138 2.56 -6.76 0.15
C SER A 138 3.21 -5.40 0.14
N HIS A 139 3.28 -4.77 1.31
CA HIS A 139 4.05 -3.56 1.55
C HIS A 139 5.20 -3.81 2.52
N TYR A 140 5.81 -5.01 2.45
CA TYR A 140 6.82 -5.42 3.41
C TYR A 140 8.19 -5.48 2.78
N TRP A 141 9.06 -4.57 3.13
CA TRP A 141 10.42 -4.55 2.61
C TRP A 141 11.29 -3.69 3.50
N ARG A 142 12.60 -3.93 3.43
CA ARG A 142 13.62 -3.16 4.11
C ARG A 142 14.68 -2.73 3.11
N ARG A 143 15.03 -1.44 3.15
CA ARG A 143 16.13 -0.82 2.41
C ARG A 143 17.09 -0.23 3.42
N GLU A 144 18.37 -0.40 3.13
CA GLU A 144 19.45 0.16 3.93
C GLU A 144 20.39 0.88 2.99
N ALA A 145 21.12 1.86 3.47
CA ALA A 145 22.23 2.48 2.79
C ALA A 145 23.23 2.90 3.86
N ASP A 146 24.52 2.71 3.58
CA ASP A 146 25.60 3.07 4.47
C ASP A 146 26.73 3.62 3.62
N ALA A 147 27.28 4.78 4.00
CA ALA A 147 28.47 5.31 3.37
C ALA A 147 29.33 6.09 4.37
N ALA A 148 30.64 5.96 4.21
CA ALA A 148 31.65 6.72 4.93
C ALA A 148 32.98 6.72 4.14
N PRO A 149 33.73 7.84 4.11
CA PRO A 149 33.31 9.17 4.54
C PRO A 149 32.38 9.84 3.51
N VAL A 150 31.48 10.69 3.98
CA VAL A 150 30.64 11.58 3.16
C VAL A 150 30.80 13.00 3.68
N ASN A 151 31.06 13.95 2.80
CA ASN A 151 31.39 15.35 3.17
C ASN A 151 30.19 16.30 3.13
N THR A 152 28.98 15.75 3.29
CA THR A 152 27.71 16.48 3.28
C THR A 152 26.82 15.91 4.37
N SER A 153 26.04 16.76 5.02
CA SER A 153 25.12 16.42 6.09
C SER A 153 23.68 16.77 5.74
N LEU A 154 22.71 16.02 6.27
CA LEU A 154 21.30 16.45 6.25
C LEU A 154 21.08 17.78 6.99
N LEU A 155 21.93 18.10 7.98
CA LEU A 155 21.89 19.39 8.66
C LEU A 155 22.28 20.56 7.73
N ASP A 156 23.13 20.34 6.71
CA ASP A 156 23.41 21.36 5.69
C ASP A 156 22.12 21.76 4.96
N TYR A 157 21.30 20.76 4.59
CA TYR A 157 20.01 20.99 3.95
C TYR A 157 19.04 21.75 4.86
N PHE A 158 18.95 21.38 6.14
CA PHE A 158 18.08 22.08 7.09
C PHE A 158 18.53 23.52 7.38
N ALA A 159 19.84 23.78 7.42
CA ALA A 159 20.36 25.14 7.58
C ALA A 159 20.05 26.01 6.36
N ASP A 160 20.17 25.46 5.14
CA ASP A 160 19.80 26.15 3.90
C ASP A 160 18.29 26.42 3.82
N GLU A 161 17.46 25.43 4.17
CA GLU A 161 15.99 25.55 4.21
C GLU A 161 15.52 26.62 5.21
N ALA A 162 16.20 26.76 6.35
CA ALA A 162 15.93 27.78 7.36
C ALA A 162 16.24 29.21 6.87
N GLY A 163 17.11 29.36 5.87
CA GLY A 163 17.59 30.64 5.37
C GLY A 163 16.48 31.62 5.01
N GLY A 164 16.60 32.86 5.47
CA GLY A 164 15.63 33.92 5.21
C GLY A 164 14.38 33.90 6.10
N THR A 165 14.28 32.94 7.03
CA THR A 165 13.19 32.83 8.01
C THR A 165 13.68 33.30 9.38
N PHE A 166 12.82 33.97 10.17
CA PHE A 166 13.14 34.31 11.55
C PHE A 166 13.12 33.05 12.42
N SER A 167 14.04 32.95 13.41
CA SER A 167 14.15 31.76 14.27
C SER A 167 12.85 31.41 15.01
N GLY A 168 12.05 32.41 15.38
CA GLY A 168 10.74 32.20 16.02
C GLY A 168 9.67 31.59 15.10
N ASP A 169 9.84 31.70 13.78
CA ASP A 169 8.88 31.21 12.78
C ASP A 169 9.27 29.83 12.21
N LEU A 170 10.50 29.37 12.44
CA LEU A 170 11.03 28.12 11.85
C LEU A 170 10.15 26.91 12.14
N TYR A 171 9.70 26.72 13.38
CA TYR A 171 8.81 25.60 13.72
C TYR A 171 7.44 25.72 13.03
N SER A 172 6.96 26.93 12.80
CA SER A 172 5.65 27.15 12.15
C SER A 172 5.70 26.93 10.65
N ILE A 173 6.82 27.25 10.00
CA ILE A 173 7.00 27.14 8.55
C ILE A 173 7.55 25.76 8.17
N PHE A 174 8.50 25.23 8.95
CA PHE A 174 9.21 23.97 8.71
C PHE A 174 9.11 23.01 9.91
N PRO A 175 7.89 22.60 10.31
CA PRO A 175 7.65 21.85 11.56
C PRO A 175 8.30 20.46 11.62
N PHE A 176 8.73 19.90 10.49
CA PHE A 176 9.26 18.53 10.41
C PHE A 176 10.72 18.47 9.97
N THR A 177 11.37 19.60 9.71
CA THR A 177 12.70 19.68 9.11
C THR A 177 13.53 20.74 9.85
N ALA A 178 13.78 21.91 9.26
CA ALA A 178 14.57 22.99 9.87
C ALA A 178 14.09 23.41 11.27
N GLY A 179 12.77 23.43 11.52
CA GLY A 179 12.24 23.74 12.85
C GLY A 179 12.66 22.74 13.93
N LEU A 180 12.64 21.43 13.61
CA LEU A 180 13.13 20.40 14.54
C LEU A 180 14.65 20.46 14.71
N ALA A 181 15.38 20.74 13.64
CA ALA A 181 16.82 20.91 13.68
C ALA A 181 17.21 22.08 14.60
N TRP A 182 16.48 23.20 14.52
CA TRP A 182 16.65 24.35 15.41
C TRP A 182 16.37 23.99 16.88
N ASP A 183 15.21 23.39 17.16
CA ASP A 183 14.80 23.03 18.52
C ASP A 183 15.73 22.02 19.20
N THR A 184 16.50 21.26 18.41
CA THR A 184 17.45 20.25 18.88
C THR A 184 18.91 20.69 18.81
N TYR A 185 19.20 21.96 18.47
CA TYR A 185 20.55 22.50 18.29
C TYR A 185 21.36 21.76 17.22
N GLY A 186 20.69 21.25 16.19
CA GLY A 186 21.30 20.72 14.97
C GLY A 186 21.67 21.82 13.96
N ILE A 187 21.04 23.00 14.08
CA ILE A 187 21.42 24.22 13.37
C ILE A 187 21.42 25.41 14.35
N ASP A 188 22.31 26.37 14.12
CA ASP A 188 22.49 27.56 14.94
C ASP A 188 22.55 28.83 14.07
N PRO A 189 22.33 30.04 14.62
CA PRO A 189 22.48 31.27 13.85
C PRO A 189 23.94 31.44 13.40
N ALA A 190 24.13 31.81 12.13
CA ALA A 190 25.46 32.03 11.57
C ALA A 190 26.22 33.18 12.27
N ASP A 191 25.50 34.21 12.70
CA ASP A 191 26.00 35.31 13.53
C ASP A 191 25.07 35.52 14.74
N PRO A 192 25.51 35.20 15.97
CA PRO A 192 24.73 35.40 17.19
C PRO A 192 24.38 36.87 17.48
N THR A 193 25.04 37.81 16.81
CA THR A 193 24.82 39.26 16.96
C THR A 193 23.89 39.84 15.90
N ASP A 194 23.50 39.05 14.90
CA ASP A 194 22.53 39.48 13.89
C ASP A 194 21.13 39.59 14.50
N SER A 195 20.63 40.82 14.59
CA SER A 195 19.30 41.15 15.09
C SER A 195 18.16 40.61 14.22
N LEU A 196 18.42 40.28 12.95
CA LEU A 196 17.45 39.64 12.07
C LEU A 196 17.48 38.12 12.25
N GLY A 197 18.66 37.52 12.46
CA GLY A 197 18.80 36.10 12.83
C GLY A 197 18.22 35.14 11.80
N THR A 198 18.38 35.44 10.52
CA THR A 198 17.80 34.69 9.39
C THR A 198 18.80 33.85 8.60
N SER A 199 20.03 33.72 9.09
CA SER A 199 21.07 32.89 8.49
C SER A 199 21.49 31.83 9.50
N TYR A 200 21.65 30.59 9.02
CA TYR A 200 21.89 29.44 9.87
C TYR A 200 23.12 28.66 9.41
N ILE A 201 23.77 27.99 10.34
CA ILE A 201 24.86 27.06 10.10
C ILE A 201 24.54 25.71 10.74
N PRO A 202 24.93 24.60 10.12
CA PRO A 202 24.78 23.27 10.70
C PRO A 202 25.80 23.01 11.82
N SER A 203 25.39 22.23 12.81
CA SER A 203 26.27 21.81 13.92
C SER A 203 27.36 20.83 13.49
N PHE A 204 27.19 20.16 12.35
CA PHE A 204 28.29 19.59 11.57
C PHE A 204 28.74 20.63 10.55
N PRO A 205 29.93 21.27 10.70
CA PRO A 205 30.39 22.27 9.76
C PRO A 205 30.38 21.74 8.32
N SER A 206 29.94 22.55 7.36
CA SER A 206 29.85 22.14 5.97
C SER A 206 31.20 21.64 5.45
N GLY A 207 31.21 20.43 4.88
CA GLY A 207 32.42 19.73 4.45
C GLY A 207 33.03 18.79 5.49
N SER A 208 32.44 18.67 6.69
CA SER A 208 32.82 17.66 7.69
C SER A 208 32.59 16.24 7.16
N ASP A 209 33.50 15.34 7.49
CA ASP A 209 33.38 13.93 7.13
C ASP A 209 32.43 13.22 8.12
N VAL A 210 31.32 12.70 7.60
CA VAL A 210 30.35 11.92 8.36
C VAL A 210 30.20 10.51 7.81
N ARG A 211 29.78 9.57 8.67
CA ARG A 211 29.17 8.30 8.26
C ARG A 211 27.66 8.51 8.19
N GLN A 212 27.07 8.23 7.03
CA GLN A 212 25.63 8.26 6.83
C GLN A 212 25.07 6.84 6.83
N GLU A 213 24.06 6.60 7.64
CA GLU A 213 23.26 5.38 7.66
C GLU A 213 21.80 5.75 7.41
N HIS A 214 21.19 5.14 6.41
CA HIS A 214 19.80 5.38 6.05
C HIS A 214 19.05 4.07 5.96
N THR A 215 18.04 3.90 6.79
CA THR A 215 17.20 2.70 6.84
C THR A 215 15.76 3.08 6.56
N ILE A 216 15.14 2.41 5.60
CA ILE A 216 13.71 2.51 5.31
C ILE A 216 13.08 1.14 5.49
N GLU A 217 12.16 1.04 6.44
CA GLU A 217 11.39 -0.15 6.71
C GLU A 217 9.93 0.12 6.36
N SER A 218 9.33 -0.78 5.60
CA SER A 218 7.93 -0.73 5.21
C SER A 218 7.23 -1.99 5.70
N GLU A 219 6.02 -1.81 6.22
CA GLU A 219 5.16 -2.89 6.65
C GLU A 219 3.71 -2.70 6.19
N GLY A 220 2.96 -3.80 6.21
CA GLY A 220 1.54 -3.82 5.91
C GLY A 220 1.16 -4.64 4.68
N ALA A 221 -0.04 -4.38 4.19
CA ALA A 221 -0.63 -4.99 3.01
C ALA A 221 -1.95 -4.37 2.59
N THR A 222 -2.29 -4.60 1.33
CA THR A 222 -3.65 -4.52 0.82
C THR A 222 -4.31 -5.89 0.90
N LYS A 223 -5.49 -5.95 1.51
CA LYS A 223 -6.25 -7.17 1.74
C LYS A 223 -7.68 -6.97 1.28
N THR A 224 -8.28 -8.00 0.71
CA THR A 224 -9.69 -7.98 0.32
C THR A 224 -10.40 -9.17 0.94
N THR A 225 -11.53 -8.92 1.60
CA THR A 225 -12.47 -9.98 2.03
C THR A 225 -13.71 -9.88 1.18
N SER A 226 -13.92 -10.87 0.33
CA SER A 226 -15.02 -10.93 -0.64
C SER A 226 -16.07 -11.94 -0.24
N PHE A 227 -17.32 -11.51 -0.17
CA PHE A 227 -18.47 -12.38 -0.08
C PHE A 227 -19.01 -12.60 -1.49
N PHE A 228 -19.41 -13.82 -1.82
CA PHE A 228 -19.88 -14.11 -3.16
C PHE A 228 -21.09 -15.03 -3.16
N TYR A 229 -21.82 -14.95 -4.28
CA TYR A 229 -22.83 -15.90 -4.69
C TYR A 229 -22.65 -16.19 -6.17
N ALA A 230 -22.74 -17.46 -6.54
CA ALA A 230 -22.68 -17.93 -7.91
C ALA A 230 -23.66 -19.08 -8.13
N ALA A 231 -24.07 -19.27 -9.37
CA ALA A 231 -25.03 -20.30 -9.73
C ALA A 231 -24.69 -20.90 -11.10
N ASN A 232 -24.92 -22.21 -11.20
CA ASN A 232 -24.80 -22.98 -12.44
C ASN A 232 -26.18 -23.23 -13.01
N TYR A 233 -26.42 -22.73 -14.23
CA TYR A 233 -27.59 -22.99 -15.04
C TYR A 233 -27.26 -23.95 -16.18
N ALA A 234 -27.85 -25.14 -16.09
CA ALA A 234 -27.85 -26.21 -17.08
C ALA A 234 -26.45 -26.64 -17.57
N ASP A 235 -25.41 -26.46 -16.75
CA ASP A 235 -24.00 -26.73 -17.10
C ASP A 235 -23.53 -25.95 -18.35
N LYS A 236 -24.21 -24.83 -18.63
CA LYS A 236 -23.99 -24.00 -19.83
C LYS A 236 -23.72 -22.55 -19.49
N LEU A 237 -24.40 -22.04 -18.46
CA LEU A 237 -24.28 -20.67 -18.01
C LEU A 237 -23.93 -20.67 -16.54
N PHE A 238 -22.82 -20.07 -16.20
CA PHE A 238 -22.39 -19.84 -14.82
C PHE A 238 -22.43 -18.35 -14.58
N ILE A 239 -23.14 -17.91 -13.56
CA ILE A 239 -23.22 -16.50 -13.18
C ILE A 239 -22.73 -16.34 -11.76
N GLY A 240 -22.17 -15.17 -11.45
CA GLY A 240 -21.72 -14.88 -10.10
C GLY A 240 -21.60 -13.39 -9.83
N ALA A 241 -21.68 -13.06 -8.55
CA ALA A 241 -21.51 -11.72 -8.02
C ALA A 241 -20.65 -11.81 -6.76
N SER A 242 -19.80 -10.81 -6.53
CA SER A 242 -19.03 -10.67 -5.30
C SER A 242 -19.00 -9.24 -4.80
N LEU A 243 -19.03 -9.09 -3.48
CA LEU A 243 -18.84 -7.84 -2.76
C LEU A 243 -17.58 -7.97 -1.90
N GLY A 244 -16.52 -7.25 -2.26
CA GLY A 244 -15.26 -7.17 -1.54
C GLY A 244 -15.17 -5.97 -0.61
N ILE A 245 -14.66 -6.18 0.59
CA ILE A 245 -14.20 -5.12 1.49
C ILE A 245 -12.68 -5.09 1.40
N VAL A 246 -12.14 -3.98 0.90
CA VAL A 246 -10.70 -3.76 0.71
C VAL A 246 -10.17 -2.97 1.90
N GLY A 247 -9.12 -3.48 2.55
CA GLY A 247 -8.37 -2.79 3.59
C GLY A 247 -6.94 -2.54 3.13
N ILE A 248 -6.51 -1.28 3.18
CA ILE A 248 -5.14 -0.86 2.89
C ILE A 248 -4.48 -0.48 4.22
N ARG A 249 -3.33 -1.09 4.49
CA ARG A 249 -2.45 -0.73 5.60
C ARG A 249 -1.03 -0.60 5.05
N TYR A 250 -0.47 0.59 5.18
CA TYR A 250 0.91 0.91 4.81
C TYR A 250 1.53 1.70 5.97
N ASP A 251 2.56 1.14 6.58
CA ASP A 251 3.35 1.81 7.62
C ASP A 251 4.79 1.88 7.11
N ARG A 252 5.42 3.06 7.15
CA ARG A 252 6.82 3.25 6.75
C ARG A 252 7.57 3.99 7.85
N THR A 253 8.69 3.44 8.28
CA THR A 253 9.67 4.10 9.14
C THR A 253 10.90 4.41 8.30
N THR A 254 11.29 5.68 8.25
CA THR A 254 12.58 6.12 7.70
C THR A 254 13.45 6.58 8.86
N VAL A 255 14.68 6.10 8.93
CA VAL A 255 15.69 6.56 9.89
C VAL A 255 16.92 6.96 9.11
N HIS A 256 17.32 8.22 9.22
CA HIS A 256 18.59 8.73 8.72
C HIS A 256 19.47 9.10 9.91
N ARG A 257 20.67 8.54 9.98
CA ARG A 257 21.63 8.78 11.05
C ARG A 257 22.94 9.25 10.45
N GLU A 258 23.51 10.28 11.05
CA GLU A 258 24.83 10.78 10.69
C GLU A 258 25.71 10.80 11.93
N THR A 259 26.90 10.23 11.81
CA THR A 259 27.91 10.21 12.87
C THR A 259 29.16 10.90 12.37
N THR A 260 29.66 11.90 13.10
CA THR A 260 30.90 12.58 12.69
C THR A 260 32.11 11.66 12.77
N LEU A 261 33.00 11.79 11.80
CA LEU A 261 34.33 11.18 11.78
C LEU A 261 35.42 12.19 12.18
N ASP A 262 35.08 13.48 12.18
CA ASP A 262 35.96 14.57 12.59
C ASP A 262 36.14 14.61 14.12
N GLN A 263 37.33 15.00 14.55
CA GLN A 263 37.66 15.13 15.98
C GLN A 263 37.32 16.54 16.48
N GLY A 264 36.79 16.63 17.70
CA GLY A 264 36.60 17.91 18.40
C GLY A 264 35.30 18.66 18.06
N LEU A 265 34.35 18.02 17.39
CA LEU A 265 32.98 18.53 17.28
C LEU A 265 32.20 18.22 18.56
N ASP A 266 31.37 19.17 18.99
CA ASP A 266 30.50 19.02 20.17
C ASP A 266 29.35 18.03 19.89
N LEU A 267 28.81 18.04 18.68
CA LEU A 267 27.82 17.08 18.21
C LEU A 267 28.52 15.82 17.68
N ALA A 268 28.20 14.66 18.24
CA ALA A 268 28.78 13.38 17.81
C ALA A 268 27.88 12.62 16.81
N THR A 269 26.58 12.69 17.00
CA THR A 269 25.61 11.93 16.21
C THR A 269 24.29 12.69 16.14
N PHE A 270 23.71 12.71 14.95
CA PHE A 270 22.36 13.20 14.70
C PHE A 270 21.51 12.06 14.12
N THR A 271 20.22 12.03 14.46
CA THR A 271 19.28 11.03 13.93
C THR A 271 17.95 11.70 13.61
N TYR A 272 17.56 11.61 12.35
CA TYR A 272 16.27 12.03 11.84
C TYR A 272 15.38 10.81 11.61
N ARG A 273 14.13 10.85 12.10
CA ARG A 273 13.17 9.76 11.98
C ARG A 273 11.85 10.28 11.45
N GLU A 274 11.32 9.60 10.44
CA GLU A 274 9.98 9.83 9.91
C GLU A 274 9.14 8.56 10.04
N ASP A 275 7.94 8.71 10.61
CA ASP A 275 6.95 7.64 10.71
C ASP A 275 5.71 8.02 9.88
N LEU A 276 5.45 7.27 8.81
CA LEU A 276 4.29 7.44 7.95
C LEU A 276 3.31 6.29 8.17
N SER A 277 2.06 6.60 8.52
CA SER A 277 0.98 5.62 8.58
C SER A 277 -0.14 5.99 7.64
N THR A 278 -0.41 5.12 6.68
CA THR A 278 -1.53 5.23 5.74
C THR A 278 -2.51 4.08 5.97
N ARG A 279 -3.78 4.44 6.05
CA ARG A 279 -4.91 3.51 6.21
C ARG A 279 -5.96 3.84 5.17
N GLY A 280 -6.49 2.83 4.52
CA GLY A 280 -7.56 2.97 3.54
C GLY A 280 -8.59 1.87 3.70
N THR A 281 -9.84 2.17 3.40
CA THR A 281 -10.90 1.18 3.28
C THR A 281 -11.68 1.44 2.00
N GLY A 282 -11.98 0.39 1.26
CA GLY A 282 -12.71 0.45 0.02
C GLY A 282 -13.72 -0.68 -0.07
N VAL A 283 -14.63 -0.57 -1.04
CA VAL A 283 -15.58 -1.63 -1.39
C VAL A 283 -15.42 -1.91 -2.87
N ASP A 284 -15.35 -3.19 -3.23
CA ASP A 284 -15.40 -3.65 -4.61
C ASP A 284 -16.68 -4.44 -4.87
N LEU A 285 -17.26 -4.27 -6.05
CA LEU A 285 -18.40 -5.05 -6.52
C LEU A 285 -18.00 -5.64 -7.87
N LYS A 286 -18.11 -6.96 -8.00
CA LYS A 286 -17.81 -7.66 -9.25
C LYS A 286 -19.00 -8.50 -9.67
N LEU A 287 -19.28 -8.51 -10.96
CA LEU A 287 -20.29 -9.35 -11.60
C LEU A 287 -19.60 -10.15 -12.70
N GLY A 288 -20.02 -11.38 -12.87
CA GLY A 288 -19.33 -12.33 -13.71
C GLY A 288 -20.26 -13.34 -14.34
N ALA A 289 -19.94 -13.73 -15.57
CA ALA A 289 -20.62 -14.82 -16.26
C ALA A 289 -19.61 -15.64 -17.08
N VAL A 290 -19.90 -16.92 -17.23
CA VAL A 290 -19.15 -17.87 -18.07
C VAL A 290 -20.17 -18.65 -18.87
N VAL A 291 -19.99 -18.68 -20.19
CA VAL A 291 -20.87 -19.43 -21.09
C VAL A 291 -20.06 -20.51 -21.77
N GLN A 292 -20.52 -21.76 -21.66
CA GLN A 292 -19.93 -22.88 -22.37
C GLN A 292 -20.64 -23.04 -23.73
N ALA A 293 -20.01 -22.52 -24.77
CA ALA A 293 -20.51 -22.60 -26.14
C ALA A 293 -20.10 -23.94 -26.79
N GLY A 294 -20.98 -24.94 -26.72
CA GLY A 294 -20.85 -26.19 -27.47
C GLY A 294 -21.15 -27.44 -26.66
N SER A 295 -21.94 -28.34 -27.23
CA SER A 295 -22.10 -29.71 -26.76
C SER A 295 -21.16 -30.63 -27.54
N SER A 296 -19.96 -30.86 -27.02
CA SER A 296 -19.03 -31.88 -27.52
C SER A 296 -17.96 -32.10 -26.45
N ALA A 297 -17.73 -33.28 -25.87
CA ALA A 297 -18.28 -34.61 -26.06
C ALA A 297 -18.23 -35.36 -24.70
N ARG A 298 -18.83 -36.55 -24.67
CA ARG A 298 -18.96 -37.48 -23.54
C ARG A 298 -17.75 -37.61 -22.64
#